data_AF-A0A932TL89-F1
#
_entry.id   AF-A0A932TL89-F1
#
_cell.length_a   1.000
_cell.length_b   1.000
_cell.length_c   1.000
_cell.angle_alpha   90.00
_cell.angle_beta   90.00
_cell.angle_gamma   90.00
#
_symmetry.space_group_name_H-M   'P 1'
#
loop_
_entity.id
_entity.type
_entity.pdbx_description
1 polymer ?
#
loop_
_entity_poly.entity_id
_entity_poly.type
_entity_poly.pdbx_seq_one_letter_code
_entity_poly.pdbx_strand_id
1 'polypeptide(L)'
;MLKITFLGTGTSHGVPVIACRCPVCTSPDPRNQRMRCSILLEYGEARVLVDTPPELRLQAIRAGLTRLDAVLFTHSHADHVFGLDDVRRFNDLQGGALPCYANAETLGDLERIFRYVFVPTQRGGGKPRLELRPLDGRFDLFGLAVRPLTVMHGQLPITAYRLGNVAYVTDVSFLPEEAEDALHGLDLLILGALRFRPHSTHFSIPQALEVVARLRPRRALFTHLCHDVDHAAASADLPDGVGLAYDGLSVTVEV
;
A
#
# COMPACT_ATOMS: atom_id res chain seq x y z
N MET A 1 15.55 1.93 12.51
CA MET A 1 15.44 0.85 11.49
C MET A 1 13.97 0.56 11.22
N LEU A 2 13.57 0.71 9.96
CA LEU A 2 12.25 0.40 9.45
C LEU A 2 12.35 -0.79 8.49
N LYS A 3 11.68 -1.89 8.83
CA LYS A 3 11.49 -3.03 7.94
C LYS A 3 10.16 -2.89 7.23
N ILE A 4 10.18 -3.09 5.91
CA ILE A 4 9.01 -2.98 5.04
C ILE A 4 8.86 -4.31 4.34
N THR A 5 7.69 -4.94 4.49
CA THR A 5 7.34 -6.19 3.82
C THR A 5 6.21 -5.93 2.84
N PHE A 6 6.42 -6.28 1.57
CA PHE A 6 5.42 -6.16 0.52
C PHE A 6 4.42 -7.31 0.65
N LEU A 7 3.24 -7.00 1.20
CA LEU A 7 2.19 -7.99 1.40
C LEU A 7 1.45 -8.30 0.10
N GLY A 8 1.31 -7.32 -0.77
CA GLY A 8 0.83 -7.49 -2.13
C GLY A 8 1.39 -6.42 -3.03
N THR A 9 1.61 -6.77 -4.29
CA THR A 9 2.26 -5.91 -5.28
C THR A 9 1.47 -5.77 -6.58
N GLY A 10 0.27 -6.32 -6.60
CA GLY A 10 -0.62 -6.38 -7.76
C GLY A 10 -1.57 -5.20 -7.84
N THR A 11 -2.06 -4.96 -9.05
CA THR A 11 -3.23 -4.11 -9.31
C THR A 11 -4.50 -4.63 -8.62
N SER A 12 -5.57 -3.84 -8.61
CA SER A 12 -6.92 -4.21 -8.16
C SER A 12 -7.44 -5.62 -8.51
N HIS A 13 -7.12 -6.14 -9.69
CA HIS A 13 -7.51 -7.51 -10.11
C HIS A 13 -6.66 -8.64 -9.51
N GLY A 14 -5.51 -8.31 -8.92
CA GLY A 14 -4.43 -9.26 -8.65
C GLY A 14 -3.81 -9.83 -9.93
N VAL A 15 -2.81 -10.69 -9.75
CA VAL A 15 -2.25 -11.53 -10.82
C VAL A 15 -2.07 -12.95 -10.25
N PRO A 16 -2.64 -14.00 -10.87
CA PRO A 16 -3.37 -14.00 -12.12
C PRO A 16 -4.73 -13.27 -12.07
N VAL A 17 -5.09 -12.65 -13.18
CA VAL A 17 -6.44 -12.09 -13.39
C VAL A 17 -7.43 -13.24 -13.61
N ILE A 18 -8.61 -13.14 -13.02
CA ILE A 18 -9.68 -14.15 -13.14
C ILE A 18 -9.91 -14.52 -14.61
N ALA A 19 -9.88 -15.83 -14.91
CA ALA A 19 -10.07 -16.41 -16.24
C ALA A 19 -9.05 -16.00 -17.33
N CYS A 20 -7.96 -15.31 -16.98
CA CYS A 20 -6.91 -14.97 -17.93
C CYS A 20 -5.90 -16.13 -18.09
N ARG A 21 -5.46 -16.37 -19.33
CA ARG A 21 -4.44 -17.39 -19.67
C ARG A 21 -3.21 -16.80 -20.36
N CYS A 22 -2.98 -15.50 -20.23
CA CYS A 22 -1.78 -14.85 -20.80
C CYS A 22 -0.51 -15.40 -20.15
N PRO A 23 0.67 -15.24 -20.79
CA PRO A 23 1.93 -15.79 -20.27
C PRO A 23 2.26 -15.40 -18.83
N VAL A 24 1.91 -14.18 -18.39
CA VAL A 24 2.15 -13.73 -17.01
C VAL A 24 1.20 -14.42 -16.02
N CYS A 25 -0.09 -14.51 -16.35
CA CYS A 25 -1.09 -15.19 -15.50
C CYS A 25 -0.86 -16.70 -15.39
N THR A 26 -0.19 -17.32 -16.37
CA THR A 26 0.14 -18.75 -16.36
C THR A 26 1.62 -19.01 -16.03
N SER A 27 2.37 -17.95 -15.69
CA SER A 27 3.79 -18.04 -15.42
C SER A 27 4.08 -18.90 -14.19
N PRO A 28 5.10 -19.79 -14.24
CA PRO A 28 5.56 -20.53 -13.07
C PRO A 28 6.40 -19.65 -12.12
N ASP A 29 6.80 -18.44 -12.53
CA ASP A 29 7.56 -17.53 -11.66
C ASP A 29 6.66 -17.02 -10.53
N PRO A 30 6.96 -17.32 -9.25
CA PRO A 30 6.14 -16.89 -8.13
C PRO A 30 6.05 -15.36 -8.01
N ARG A 31 7.01 -14.60 -8.57
CA ARG A 31 7.00 -13.13 -8.54
C ARG A 31 5.96 -12.51 -9.47
N ASN A 32 5.40 -13.30 -10.39
CA ASN A 32 4.23 -12.93 -11.20
C ASN A 32 2.91 -13.21 -10.48
N GLN A 33 2.92 -13.91 -9.33
CA GLN A 33 1.73 -14.07 -8.50
C GLN A 33 1.66 -12.90 -7.50
N ARG A 34 0.66 -12.04 -7.68
CA ARG A 34 0.56 -10.74 -7.00
C ARG A 34 -0.81 -10.59 -6.35
N MET A 35 -0.85 -10.53 -5.03
CA MET A 35 -2.05 -10.10 -4.29
C MET A 35 -2.24 -8.57 -4.41
N ARG A 36 -3.42 -8.06 -4.06
CA ARG A 36 -3.69 -6.60 -4.08
C ARG A 36 -2.76 -5.82 -3.14
N CYS A 37 -2.43 -4.61 -3.57
CA CYS A 37 -1.34 -3.79 -3.04
C CYS A 37 -1.49 -3.52 -1.53
N SER A 38 -0.45 -3.84 -0.75
CA SER A 38 -0.35 -3.48 0.67
C SER A 38 1.08 -3.71 1.16
N ILE A 39 1.50 -2.95 2.17
CA ILE A 39 2.77 -3.13 2.86
C ILE A 39 2.59 -3.23 4.37
N LEU A 40 3.44 -4.02 5.02
CA LEU A 40 3.62 -4.06 6.46
C LEU A 40 4.88 -3.30 6.84
N LEU A 41 4.74 -2.34 7.74
CA LEU A 41 5.79 -1.59 8.38
C LEU A 41 6.08 -2.19 9.76
N GLU A 42 7.35 -2.46 10.05
CA GLU A 42 7.81 -2.94 11.35
C GLU A 42 8.98 -2.08 11.83
N TYR A 43 8.82 -1.44 12.99
CA TYR A 43 9.85 -0.61 13.61
C TYR A 43 9.62 -0.57 15.13
N GLY A 44 10.70 -0.75 15.91
CA GLY A 44 10.55 -1.04 17.34
C GLY A 44 9.58 -2.21 17.57
N GLU A 45 8.60 -2.01 18.45
CA GLU A 45 7.51 -2.96 18.68
C GLU A 45 6.30 -2.77 17.75
N ALA A 46 6.24 -1.66 17.01
CA ALA A 46 5.09 -1.28 16.22
C ALA A 46 4.96 -2.14 14.95
N ARG A 47 3.71 -2.49 14.62
CA ARG A 47 3.27 -3.14 13.39
C ARG A 47 2.17 -2.32 12.77
N VAL A 48 2.45 -1.76 11.59
CA VAL A 48 1.52 -0.86 10.91
C VAL A 48 1.28 -1.37 9.50
N LEU A 49 0.01 -1.49 9.11
CA LEU A 49 -0.36 -1.78 7.73
C LEU A 49 -0.57 -0.48 6.96
N VAL A 50 -0.18 -0.48 5.70
CA VAL A 50 -0.74 0.47 4.72
C VAL A 50 -1.73 -0.30 3.86
N ASP A 51 -2.99 0.11 3.94
CA ASP A 51 -4.18 -0.52 3.35
C ASP A 51 -4.50 -1.93 3.89
N THR A 52 -5.76 -2.35 3.72
CA THR A 52 -6.33 -3.65 4.12
C THR A 52 -7.04 -4.29 2.92
N PRO A 53 -6.30 -4.91 1.99
CA PRO A 53 -6.86 -5.45 0.75
C PRO A 53 -7.73 -6.69 1.02
N PRO A 54 -8.54 -7.14 0.04
CA PRO A 54 -9.37 -8.35 0.17
C PRO A 54 -8.61 -9.61 0.63
N GLU A 55 -7.31 -9.73 0.31
CA GLU A 55 -6.45 -10.81 0.75
C GLU A 55 -5.79 -10.60 2.12
N LEU A 56 -6.17 -9.57 2.89
CA LEU A 56 -5.49 -9.22 4.16
C LEU A 56 -5.26 -10.44 5.06
N ARG A 57 -6.28 -11.29 5.26
CA ARG A 57 -6.11 -12.51 6.06
C ARG A 57 -4.97 -13.40 5.56
N LEU A 58 -4.90 -13.63 4.25
CA LEU A 58 -3.87 -14.47 3.63
C LEU A 58 -2.50 -13.79 3.71
N GLN A 59 -2.45 -12.49 3.46
CA GLN A 59 -1.24 -11.69 3.57
C GLN A 59 -0.66 -11.70 4.99
N ALA A 60 -1.51 -11.48 6.00
CA ALA A 60 -1.12 -11.48 7.41
C ALA A 60 -0.62 -12.86 7.86
N ILE A 61 -1.30 -13.95 7.47
CA ILE A 61 -0.84 -15.32 7.77
C ILE A 61 0.50 -15.60 7.12
N ARG A 62 0.67 -15.26 5.83
CA ARG A 62 1.93 -15.46 5.10
C ARG A 62 3.08 -14.68 5.71
N ALA A 63 2.82 -13.46 6.20
CA ALA A 63 3.81 -12.62 6.85
C ALA A 63 4.09 -13.00 8.32
N GLY A 64 3.34 -13.96 8.90
CA GLY A 64 3.44 -14.28 10.31
C GLY A 64 3.04 -13.11 11.22
N LEU A 65 2.12 -12.26 10.77
CA LEU A 65 1.68 -11.08 11.51
C LEU A 65 0.79 -11.49 12.69
N THR A 66 1.28 -11.32 13.91
CA THR A 66 0.58 -11.70 15.15
C THR A 66 0.03 -10.52 15.95
N ARG A 67 0.41 -9.29 15.59
CA ARG A 67 0.02 -8.03 16.24
C ARG A 67 -0.13 -6.95 15.17
N LEU A 68 -1.07 -6.04 15.38
CA LEU A 68 -1.30 -4.86 14.54
C LEU A 68 -1.62 -3.66 15.44
N ASP A 69 -0.91 -2.56 15.26
CA ASP A 69 -0.98 -1.37 16.12
C ASP A 69 -1.64 -0.17 15.44
N ALA A 70 -1.58 -0.09 14.11
CA ALA A 70 -2.33 0.89 13.33
C ALA A 70 -2.53 0.46 11.87
N VAL A 71 -3.48 1.11 11.20
CA VAL A 71 -3.66 1.06 9.75
C VAL A 71 -3.61 2.47 9.17
N LEU A 72 -2.83 2.65 8.12
CA LEU A 72 -2.83 3.86 7.29
C LEU A 72 -3.54 3.54 5.98
N PHE A 73 -4.54 4.32 5.60
CA PHE A 73 -5.25 4.13 4.33
C PHE A 73 -4.80 5.15 3.29
N THR A 74 -4.57 4.68 2.08
CA THR A 74 -4.25 5.55 0.92
C THR A 74 -5.53 6.17 0.38
N HIS A 75 -6.54 5.35 0.11
CA HIS A 75 -7.87 5.72 -0.37
C HIS A 75 -8.89 4.57 -0.20
N SER A 76 -10.14 4.80 -0.61
CA SER A 76 -11.29 3.93 -0.35
C SER A 76 -11.66 2.93 -1.46
N HIS A 77 -10.80 2.72 -2.46
CA HIS A 77 -11.08 1.69 -3.48
C HIS A 77 -11.10 0.27 -2.88
N ALA A 78 -11.88 -0.61 -3.50
CA ALA A 78 -12.22 -1.92 -2.96
C ALA A 78 -10.98 -2.79 -2.67
N ASP A 79 -9.99 -2.73 -3.56
CA ASP A 79 -8.73 -3.44 -3.44
C ASP A 79 -7.84 -2.96 -2.29
N HIS A 80 -8.13 -1.81 -1.67
CA HIS A 80 -7.39 -1.27 -0.54
C HIS A 80 -8.12 -1.43 0.79
N VAL A 81 -9.45 -1.61 0.80
CA VAL A 81 -10.22 -1.55 2.06
C VAL A 81 -11.04 -2.80 2.37
N PHE A 82 -11.36 -3.67 1.40
CA PHE A 82 -12.33 -4.75 1.61
C PHE A 82 -11.86 -5.93 2.48
N GLY A 83 -10.61 -5.92 2.95
CA GLY A 83 -10.14 -6.83 4.00
C GLY A 83 -10.29 -6.28 5.43
N LEU A 84 -10.75 -5.04 5.62
CA LEU A 84 -10.77 -4.37 6.92
C LEU A 84 -11.50 -5.17 8.01
N ASP A 85 -12.51 -5.97 7.67
CA ASP A 85 -13.22 -6.81 8.64
C ASP A 85 -12.28 -7.80 9.37
N ASP A 86 -11.24 -8.31 8.70
CA ASP A 86 -10.32 -9.31 9.26
C ASP A 86 -9.48 -8.78 10.44
N VAL A 87 -9.35 -7.44 10.60
CA VAL A 87 -8.58 -6.85 11.71
C VAL A 87 -9.18 -7.12 13.09
N ARG A 88 -10.46 -7.53 13.15
CA ARG A 88 -11.14 -7.97 14.39
C ARG A 88 -10.30 -8.97 15.18
N ARG A 89 -9.53 -9.82 14.50
CA ARG A 89 -8.72 -10.84 15.17
C ARG A 89 -7.60 -10.22 15.98
N PHE A 90 -6.98 -9.14 15.49
CA PHE A 90 -5.99 -8.38 16.24
C PHE A 90 -6.63 -7.66 17.43
N ASN A 91 -7.82 -7.08 17.24
CA ASN A 91 -8.55 -6.49 18.36
C ASN A 91 -8.79 -7.51 19.47
N ASP A 92 -9.19 -8.74 19.13
CA ASP A 92 -9.47 -9.79 20.11
C ASP A 92 -8.22 -10.29 20.84
N LEU A 93 -7.07 -10.29 20.17
CA LEU A 93 -5.78 -10.67 20.77
C LEU A 93 -5.18 -9.57 21.65
N GLN A 94 -5.27 -8.31 21.22
CA GLN A 94 -4.61 -7.17 21.89
C GLN A 94 -5.51 -6.44 22.89
N GLY A 95 -6.83 -6.57 22.74
CA GLY A 95 -7.79 -5.70 23.41
C GLY A 95 -7.80 -4.29 22.79
N GLY A 96 -8.94 -3.60 22.91
CA GLY A 96 -9.08 -2.22 22.44
C GLY A 96 -9.44 -2.06 20.96
N ALA A 97 -9.54 -0.80 20.56
CA ALA A 97 -9.80 -0.36 19.20
C ALA A 97 -8.48 -0.16 18.44
N LEU A 98 -8.50 -0.39 17.12
CA LEU A 98 -7.37 -0.23 16.22
C LEU A 98 -7.44 1.16 15.57
N PRO A 99 -6.43 2.03 15.80
CA PRO A 99 -6.32 3.31 15.10
C PRO A 99 -6.21 3.12 13.59
N CYS A 100 -7.11 3.77 12.85
CA CYS A 100 -7.15 3.79 11.39
C CYS A 100 -7.06 5.22 10.90
N TYR A 101 -5.99 5.55 10.18
CA TYR A 101 -5.72 6.89 9.70
C TYR A 101 -6.03 7.03 8.22
N ALA A 102 -6.76 8.09 7.85
CA ALA A 102 -7.02 8.42 6.45
C ALA A 102 -7.43 9.89 6.30
N ASN A 103 -7.51 10.37 5.05
CA ASN A 103 -8.15 11.67 4.79
C ASN A 103 -9.67 11.59 5.05
N ALA A 104 -10.32 12.75 5.20
CA ALA A 104 -11.74 12.82 5.58
C ALA A 104 -12.67 12.08 4.61
N GLU A 105 -12.39 12.15 3.31
CA GLU A 105 -13.17 11.45 2.28
C GLU A 105 -13.10 9.93 2.45
N THR A 106 -11.89 9.39 2.62
CA THR A 106 -11.67 7.96 2.85
C THR A 106 -12.31 7.51 4.16
N LEU A 107 -12.23 8.29 5.24
CA LEU A 107 -12.89 7.95 6.50
C LEU A 107 -14.42 7.88 6.34
N GLY A 108 -15.02 8.86 5.67
CA GLY A 108 -16.46 8.84 5.40
C GLY A 108 -16.89 7.64 4.56
N ASP A 109 -16.07 7.25 3.58
CA ASP A 109 -16.30 6.03 2.81
C ASP A 109 -16.14 4.75 3.63
N LEU A 110 -15.14 4.66 4.50
CA LEU A 110 -14.98 3.53 5.41
C LEU A 110 -16.20 3.39 6.33
N GLU A 111 -16.69 4.48 6.90
CA GLU A 111 -17.93 4.48 7.70
C GLU A 111 -19.15 4.00 6.89
N ARG A 112 -19.26 4.43 5.63
CA ARG A 112 -20.36 4.05 4.74
C ARG A 112 -20.29 2.57 4.35
N ILE A 113 -19.12 2.10 3.89
CA ILE A 113 -18.89 0.74 3.39
C ILE A 113 -19.02 -0.26 4.55
N PHE A 114 -18.39 0.04 5.70
CA PHE A 114 -18.36 -0.81 6.88
C PHE A 114 -19.34 -0.32 7.95
N ARG A 115 -20.49 0.24 7.55
CA ARG A 115 -21.49 0.81 8.46
C ARG A 115 -21.85 -0.08 9.65
N TYR A 116 -21.90 -1.39 9.45
CA TYR A 116 -22.18 -2.33 10.53
C TYR A 116 -21.15 -2.25 11.66
N VAL A 117 -19.90 -1.87 11.41
CA VAL A 117 -18.84 -1.71 12.43
C VAL A 117 -19.15 -0.55 13.38
N PHE A 118 -19.70 0.55 12.85
CA PHE A 118 -19.86 1.82 13.57
C PHE A 118 -21.22 2.00 14.24
N VAL A 119 -22.20 1.15 13.92
CA VAL A 119 -23.54 1.22 14.53
C VAL A 119 -23.74 0.18 15.63
N PRO A 120 -24.52 0.48 16.68
CA PRO A 120 -24.92 -0.51 17.67
C PRO A 120 -25.63 -1.69 17.01
N THR A 121 -25.22 -2.91 17.37
CA THR A 121 -25.90 -4.15 16.99
C THR A 121 -25.96 -5.09 18.19
N GLN A 122 -26.42 -6.32 17.97
CA GLN A 122 -26.39 -7.38 18.97
C GLN A 122 -25.01 -7.50 19.65
N ARG A 123 -25.03 -7.84 20.94
CA ARG A 123 -23.82 -8.14 21.72
C ARG A 123 -23.27 -9.49 21.28
N GLY A 124 -21.95 -9.56 21.10
CA GLY A 124 -21.30 -10.73 20.51
C GLY A 124 -21.42 -10.74 18.98
N GLY A 125 -20.42 -11.33 18.30
CA GLY A 125 -20.33 -11.36 16.85
C GLY A 125 -18.97 -11.00 16.27
N GLY A 126 -18.01 -10.58 17.11
CA GLY A 126 -16.62 -10.35 16.69
C GLY A 126 -16.51 -9.24 15.65
N LYS A 127 -16.99 -8.04 15.95
CA LYS A 127 -16.79 -6.91 15.03
C LYS A 127 -15.40 -6.31 15.17
N PRO A 128 -14.82 -5.77 14.09
CA PRO A 128 -13.71 -4.85 14.20
C PRO A 128 -14.03 -3.76 15.24
N ARG A 129 -13.05 -3.43 16.06
CA ARG A 129 -13.09 -2.25 16.92
C ARG A 129 -12.11 -1.26 16.31
N LEU A 130 -12.62 -0.21 15.71
CA LEU A 130 -11.83 0.76 14.96
C LEU A 130 -11.94 2.14 15.60
N GLU A 131 -10.83 2.86 15.60
CA GLU A 131 -10.80 4.27 15.96
C GLU A 131 -10.35 5.05 14.72
N LEU A 132 -11.30 5.74 14.07
CA LEU A 132 -11.02 6.52 12.87
C LEU A 132 -10.33 7.84 13.26
N ARG A 133 -9.15 8.08 12.70
CA ARG A 133 -8.31 9.25 12.97
C ARG A 133 -8.07 10.03 11.68
N PRO A 134 -8.61 11.25 11.54
CA PRO A 134 -8.36 12.06 10.37
C PRO A 134 -6.88 12.45 10.29
N LEU A 135 -6.33 12.49 9.08
CA LEU A 135 -5.01 13.05 8.81
C LEU A 135 -5.09 14.58 8.80
N ASP A 136 -4.35 15.22 9.70
CA ASP A 136 -4.31 16.69 9.88
C ASP A 136 -2.91 17.27 9.73
N GLY A 137 -2.02 16.53 9.05
CA GLY A 137 -0.65 16.96 8.75
C GLY A 137 0.37 15.90 9.17
N ARG A 138 1.57 16.35 9.53
CA ARG A 138 2.63 15.46 10.01
C ARG A 138 2.31 14.98 11.43
N PHE A 139 2.57 13.71 11.70
CA PHE A 139 2.34 13.14 13.02
C PHE A 139 3.43 12.12 13.37
N ASP A 140 3.58 11.87 14.67
CA ASP A 140 4.39 10.77 15.18
C ASP A 140 3.53 9.51 15.28
N LEU A 141 3.98 8.43 14.65
CA LEU A 141 3.35 7.12 14.76
C LEU A 141 4.31 6.17 15.47
N PHE A 142 4.24 6.13 16.80
CA PHE A 142 5.09 5.27 17.62
C PHE A 142 6.60 5.54 17.44
N GLY A 143 7.00 6.82 17.37
CA GLY A 143 8.37 7.26 17.17
C GLY A 143 8.80 7.40 15.70
N LEU A 144 7.93 7.04 14.75
CA LEU A 144 8.19 7.25 13.32
C LEU A 144 7.50 8.53 12.85
N ALA A 145 8.27 9.47 12.30
CA ALA A 145 7.73 10.66 11.65
C ALA A 145 7.01 10.29 10.35
N VAL A 146 5.70 10.49 10.31
CA VAL A 146 4.84 10.26 9.15
C VAL A 146 4.36 11.59 8.58
N ARG A 147 4.57 11.78 7.27
CA ARG A 147 4.02 12.90 6.50
C ARG A 147 3.07 12.35 5.43
N PRO A 148 1.76 12.49 5.58
CA PRO A 148 0.83 12.26 4.49
C PRO A 148 1.02 13.32 3.41
N LEU A 149 0.88 12.92 2.15
CA LEU A 149 1.02 13.75 0.96
C LEU A 149 -0.17 13.52 0.04
N THR A 150 -0.77 14.59 -0.45
CA THR A 150 -1.84 14.48 -1.46
C THR A 150 -1.24 14.22 -2.83
N VAL A 151 -1.62 13.11 -3.45
CA VAL A 151 -1.27 12.78 -4.85
C VAL A 151 -2.54 12.47 -5.64
N MET A 152 -2.46 12.44 -6.97
CA MET A 152 -3.65 12.30 -7.81
C MET A 152 -3.76 10.89 -8.39
N HIS A 153 -4.90 10.25 -8.17
CA HIS A 153 -5.36 9.03 -8.83
C HIS A 153 -6.42 9.38 -9.88
N GLY A 154 -5.97 9.72 -11.09
CA GLY A 154 -6.82 10.38 -12.10
C GLY A 154 -7.24 11.76 -11.61
N GLN A 155 -8.52 11.93 -11.28
CA GLN A 155 -9.06 13.17 -10.70
C GLN A 155 -9.29 13.07 -9.18
N LEU A 156 -9.09 11.88 -8.59
CA LEU A 156 -9.29 11.65 -7.16
C LEU A 156 -8.01 12.01 -6.39
N PRO A 157 -8.05 12.98 -5.45
CA PRO A 157 -6.94 13.18 -4.52
C PRO A 157 -6.87 12.04 -3.51
N ILE A 158 -5.75 11.33 -3.48
CA ILE A 158 -5.48 10.22 -2.56
C ILE A 158 -4.28 10.52 -1.67
N THR A 159 -4.03 9.66 -0.68
CA THR A 159 -2.94 9.83 0.27
C THR A 159 -1.75 8.93 -0.10
N ALA A 160 -0.58 9.54 -0.28
CA ALA A 160 0.72 8.89 -0.21
C ALA A 160 1.38 9.17 1.14
N TYR A 161 2.36 8.36 1.54
CA TYR A 161 3.01 8.50 2.84
C TYR A 161 4.53 8.63 2.68
N ARG A 162 5.12 9.69 3.26
CA ARG A 162 6.55 9.75 3.56
C ARG A 162 6.78 9.33 5.02
N LEU A 163 7.63 8.33 5.20
CA LEU A 163 7.93 7.62 6.43
C LEU A 163 9.44 7.80 6.71
N GLY A 164 9.81 8.90 7.37
CA GLY A 164 11.20 9.34 7.43
C GLY A 164 11.80 9.58 6.04
N ASN A 165 12.81 8.77 5.68
CA ASN A 165 13.48 8.80 4.36
C ASN A 165 12.93 7.78 3.36
N VAL A 166 11.79 7.15 3.66
CA VAL A 166 11.08 6.26 2.73
C VAL A 166 9.78 6.91 2.27
N ALA A 167 9.35 6.66 1.04
CA ALA A 167 8.00 7.02 0.60
C ALA A 167 7.25 5.83 -0.01
N TYR A 168 5.94 5.77 0.25
CA TYR A 168 5.01 4.83 -0.35
C TYR A 168 3.92 5.59 -1.11
N VAL A 169 3.93 5.44 -2.43
CA VAL A 169 3.10 6.19 -3.38
C VAL A 169 2.48 5.22 -4.38
N THR A 170 1.40 4.52 -4.00
CA THR A 170 0.64 3.65 -4.90
C THR A 170 -0.48 4.43 -5.62
N ASP A 171 -1.07 3.84 -6.65
CA ASP A 171 -2.31 4.34 -7.27
C ASP A 171 -2.23 5.77 -7.81
N VAL A 172 -1.03 6.21 -8.21
CA VAL A 172 -0.78 7.59 -8.61
C VAL A 172 -0.66 7.73 -10.12
N SER A 173 -1.27 8.78 -10.69
CA SER A 173 -1.08 9.23 -12.08
C SER A 173 -0.44 10.62 -12.20
N PHE A 174 -0.40 11.39 -11.11
CA PHE A 174 0.20 12.71 -11.09
C PHE A 174 0.64 13.11 -9.68
N LEU A 175 1.80 13.75 -9.59
CA LEU A 175 2.35 14.33 -8.36
C LEU A 175 2.18 15.86 -8.42
N PRO A 176 1.35 16.46 -7.56
CA PRO A 176 1.36 17.90 -7.35
C PRO A 176 2.74 18.38 -6.89
N GLU A 177 3.10 19.63 -7.21
CA GLU A 177 4.41 20.23 -6.90
C GLU A 177 4.80 20.06 -5.41
N GLU A 178 3.88 20.35 -4.49
CA GLU A 178 4.12 20.19 -3.05
C GLU A 178 4.47 18.74 -2.65
N ALA A 179 3.80 17.76 -3.29
CA ALA A 179 4.07 16.36 -3.05
C ALA A 179 5.41 15.94 -3.67
N GLU A 180 5.73 16.41 -4.88
CA GLU A 180 7.00 16.12 -5.55
C GLU A 180 8.19 16.69 -4.74
N ASP A 181 8.10 17.94 -4.29
CA ASP A 181 9.11 18.58 -3.42
C ASP A 181 9.34 17.78 -2.13
N ALA A 182 8.26 17.24 -1.57
CA ALA A 182 8.30 16.42 -0.38
C ALA A 182 8.87 15.02 -0.61
N LEU A 183 9.18 14.60 -1.84
CA LEU A 183 9.69 13.28 -2.17
C LEU A 183 11.17 13.29 -2.59
N HIS A 184 11.87 14.42 -2.46
CA HIS A 184 13.32 14.46 -2.61
C HIS A 184 14.08 13.91 -1.39
N GLY A 185 15.29 13.40 -1.66
CA GLY A 185 16.23 12.92 -0.63
C GLY A 185 15.82 11.59 0.00
N LEU A 186 15.13 10.73 -0.75
CA LEU A 186 14.66 9.42 -0.27
C LEU A 186 15.76 8.36 -0.37
N ASP A 187 15.86 7.52 0.65
CA ASP A 187 16.62 6.28 0.60
C ASP A 187 15.86 5.21 -0.19
N LEU A 188 14.53 5.21 -0.08
CA LEU A 188 13.66 4.29 -0.80
C LEU A 188 12.38 4.98 -1.25
N LEU A 189 12.10 4.91 -2.55
CA LEU A 189 10.80 5.25 -3.14
C LEU A 189 10.06 3.97 -3.54
N ILE A 190 8.89 3.74 -2.97
CA ILE A 190 7.96 2.70 -3.41
C ILE A 190 6.87 3.38 -4.24
N LEU A 191 6.78 3.07 -5.54
CA LEU A 191 5.95 3.81 -6.50
C LEU A 191 5.05 2.87 -7.30
N GLY A 192 3.77 3.21 -7.44
CA GLY A 192 2.85 2.52 -8.33
C GLY A 192 3.23 2.69 -9.80
N ALA A 193 3.41 1.58 -10.53
CA ALA A 193 3.70 1.57 -11.95
C ALA A 193 2.91 0.46 -12.63
N LEU A 194 1.73 0.76 -13.17
CA LEU A 194 0.73 -0.25 -13.51
C LEU A 194 1.20 -1.23 -14.58
N ARG A 195 1.74 -0.68 -15.68
CA ARG A 195 2.08 -1.38 -16.92
C ARG A 195 2.88 -0.49 -17.86
N PHE A 196 3.27 -0.98 -19.02
CA PHE A 196 4.05 -0.20 -19.99
C PHE A 196 3.25 0.89 -20.74
N ARG A 197 2.01 0.59 -21.13
CA ARG A 197 1.15 1.56 -21.83
C ARG A 197 0.48 2.54 -20.86
N PRO A 198 0.22 3.79 -21.26
CA PRO A 198 -0.44 4.78 -20.41
C PRO A 198 -1.78 4.31 -19.80
N HIS A 199 -2.12 4.91 -18.66
CA HIS A 199 -3.41 4.78 -17.99
C HIS A 199 -3.86 6.15 -17.46
N SER A 200 -5.16 6.38 -17.37
CA SER A 200 -5.71 7.67 -16.92
C SER A 200 -5.53 7.90 -15.42
N THR A 201 -5.44 6.82 -14.63
CA THR A 201 -5.39 6.87 -13.17
C THR A 201 -4.11 6.30 -12.55
N HIS A 202 -3.19 5.77 -13.36
CA HIS A 202 -1.91 5.26 -12.87
C HIS A 202 -0.77 5.65 -13.81
N PHE A 203 0.42 5.86 -13.26
CA PHE A 203 1.64 5.93 -14.04
C PHE A 203 1.89 4.60 -14.76
N SER A 204 2.31 4.72 -16.02
CA SER A 204 3.00 3.62 -16.70
C SER A 204 4.43 3.46 -16.15
N ILE A 205 5.07 2.34 -16.44
CA ILE A 205 6.48 2.10 -16.10
C ILE A 205 7.38 3.21 -16.67
N PRO A 206 7.26 3.63 -17.95
CA PRO A 206 8.02 4.79 -18.45
C PRO A 206 7.80 6.08 -17.65
N GLN A 207 6.55 6.41 -17.31
CA GLN A 207 6.25 7.61 -16.52
C GLN A 207 6.79 7.52 -15.08
N ALA A 208 6.73 6.33 -14.47
CA ALA A 208 7.32 6.08 -13.16
C ALA A 208 8.84 6.21 -13.19
N LEU A 209 9.52 5.80 -14.27
CA LEU A 209 10.95 6.02 -14.47
C LEU A 209 11.30 7.51 -14.61
N GLU A 210 10.46 8.30 -15.28
CA GLU A 210 10.62 9.76 -15.34
C GLU A 210 10.53 10.39 -13.93
N VAL A 211 9.58 9.94 -13.11
CA VAL A 211 9.45 10.37 -11.70
C VAL A 211 10.73 10.01 -10.92
N VAL A 212 11.23 8.78 -11.06
CA VAL A 212 12.48 8.34 -10.41
C VAL A 212 13.67 9.21 -10.85
N ALA A 213 13.76 9.54 -12.15
CA ALA A 213 14.83 10.37 -12.68
C ALA A 213 14.82 11.80 -12.13
N ARG A 214 13.63 12.37 -11.87
CA ARG A 214 13.47 13.69 -11.23
C ARG A 214 13.79 13.64 -9.75
N LEU A 215 13.23 12.67 -9.02
CA LEU A 215 13.35 12.58 -7.56
C LEU A 215 14.72 12.06 -7.08
N ARG A 216 15.37 11.22 -7.89
CA ARG A 216 16.68 10.58 -7.63
C ARG A 216 16.77 9.90 -6.24
N PRO A 217 15.84 8.99 -5.90
CA PRO A 217 15.96 8.21 -4.67
C PRO A 217 17.20 7.30 -4.75
N ARG A 218 17.77 6.89 -3.61
CA ARG A 218 18.87 5.90 -3.61
C ARG A 218 18.42 4.55 -4.19
N ARG A 219 17.17 4.18 -3.97
CA ARG A 219 16.53 2.99 -4.56
C ARG A 219 15.06 3.26 -4.86
N ALA A 220 14.54 2.70 -5.95
CA ALA A 220 13.12 2.68 -6.24
C ALA A 220 12.59 1.25 -6.40
N LEU A 221 11.40 0.98 -5.87
CA LEU A 221 10.68 -0.29 -6.02
C LEU A 221 9.29 -0.03 -6.57
N PHE A 222 8.98 -0.62 -7.72
CA PHE A 222 7.67 -0.49 -8.36
C PHE A 222 6.66 -1.51 -7.84
N THR A 223 5.45 -1.05 -7.56
CA THR A 223 4.32 -1.85 -7.07
C THR A 223 3.05 -1.59 -7.89
N HIS A 224 1.94 -2.20 -7.51
CA HIS A 224 0.64 -2.09 -8.18
C HIS A 224 0.70 -2.53 -9.67
N LEU A 225 1.43 -3.60 -9.94
CA LEU A 225 1.74 -4.11 -11.28
C LEU A 225 0.60 -5.02 -11.77
N CYS A 226 0.16 -4.85 -13.02
CA CYS A 226 -0.84 -5.74 -13.63
C CYS A 226 -0.19 -6.88 -14.43
N HIS A 227 -1.02 -7.76 -14.99
CA HIS A 227 -0.57 -8.92 -15.78
C HIS A 227 0.07 -8.59 -17.14
N ASP A 228 0.19 -7.31 -17.50
CA ASP A 228 0.95 -6.86 -18.66
C ASP A 228 2.47 -6.88 -18.35
N VAL A 229 2.86 -7.07 -17.09
CA VAL A 229 4.24 -6.98 -16.62
C VAL A 229 4.75 -8.33 -16.12
N ASP A 230 5.49 -9.02 -16.99
CA ASP A 230 6.31 -10.16 -16.58
C ASP A 230 7.49 -9.68 -15.74
N HIS A 231 7.65 -10.25 -14.55
CA HIS A 231 8.64 -9.80 -13.58
C HIS A 231 10.07 -9.95 -14.09
N ALA A 232 10.42 -11.10 -14.66
CA ALA A 232 11.79 -11.38 -15.10
C ALA A 232 12.16 -10.54 -16.33
N ALA A 233 11.27 -10.50 -17.33
CA ALA A 233 11.50 -9.73 -18.55
C ALA A 233 11.60 -8.24 -18.26
N ALA A 234 10.63 -7.68 -17.53
CA ALA A 234 10.64 -6.24 -17.22
C ALA A 234 11.82 -5.84 -16.34
N SER A 235 12.25 -6.67 -15.39
CA SER A 235 13.39 -6.36 -14.53
C SER A 235 14.72 -6.29 -15.28
N ALA A 236 14.85 -6.97 -16.42
CA ALA A 236 16.08 -6.95 -17.23
C ALA A 236 16.32 -5.58 -17.89
N ASP A 237 15.27 -4.80 -18.12
CA ASP A 237 15.31 -3.51 -18.80
C ASP A 237 15.29 -2.32 -17.82
N LEU A 238 15.20 -2.56 -16.52
CA LEU A 238 15.18 -1.50 -15.51
C LEU A 238 16.60 -0.97 -15.23
N PRO A 239 16.76 0.35 -15.04
CA PRO A 239 18.05 0.92 -14.70
C PRO A 239 18.50 0.52 -13.29
N ASP A 240 19.81 0.62 -13.05
CA ASP A 240 20.41 0.36 -11.74
C ASP A 240 19.70 1.15 -10.63
N GLY A 241 19.45 0.48 -9.51
CA GLY A 241 18.73 1.07 -8.37
C GLY A 241 17.21 1.06 -8.50
N VAL A 242 16.64 0.64 -9.63
CA VAL A 242 15.19 0.46 -9.82
C VAL A 242 14.88 -1.03 -9.92
N GLY A 243 13.81 -1.48 -9.25
CA GLY A 243 13.37 -2.87 -9.33
C GLY A 243 11.85 -3.00 -9.23
N LEU A 244 11.34 -4.15 -9.61
CA LEU A 244 9.94 -4.51 -9.38
C LEU A 244 9.81 -5.17 -8.00
N ALA A 245 8.83 -4.72 -7.21
CA ALA A 245 8.44 -5.44 -6.02
C ALA A 245 7.73 -6.75 -6.38
N TYR A 246 7.79 -7.69 -5.45
CA TYR A 246 7.02 -8.92 -5.49
C TYR A 246 6.50 -9.24 -4.09
N ASP A 247 5.45 -10.02 -4.04
CA ASP A 247 4.81 -10.49 -2.82
C ASP A 247 5.80 -11.23 -1.90
N GLY A 248 5.95 -10.75 -0.67
CA GLY A 248 6.89 -11.27 0.33
C GLY A 248 8.29 -10.66 0.27
N LEU A 249 8.59 -9.76 -0.69
CA LEU A 249 9.81 -8.96 -0.66
C LEU A 249 9.89 -8.20 0.67
N SER A 250 11.06 -8.20 1.30
CA SER A 250 11.32 -7.42 2.52
C SER A 250 12.58 -6.59 2.36
N VAL A 251 12.52 -5.34 2.80
CA VAL A 251 13.64 -4.40 2.78
C VAL A 251 13.74 -3.70 4.12
N THR A 252 14.95 -3.29 4.50
CA THR A 252 15.18 -2.53 5.74
C THR A 252 15.93 -1.26 5.42
N VAL A 253 15.47 -0.15 6.00
CA VAL A 253 16.01 1.19 5.80
C VAL A 253 16.25 1.84 7.16
N GLU A 254 17.31 2.64 7.28
CA GLU A 254 17.52 3.48 8.45
C GLU A 254 16.54 4.66 8.40
N VAL A 255 15.75 4.80 9.47
CA VAL A 255 14.82 5.89 9.71
C VAL A 255 14.93 6.32 11.16
#